data_AF-A0AAW0GPF7-F1
#
_entry.id   AF-A0AAW0GPF7-F1
#
_cell.length_a   1.000
_cell.length_b   1.000
_cell.length_c   1.000
_cell.angle_alpha   90.00
_cell.angle_beta   90.00
_cell.angle_gamma   90.00
#
_symmetry.space_group_name_H-M   'P 1'
#
loop_
_entity.id
_entity.type
_entity.pdbx_description
1 polymer ?
#
loop_
_entity_poly.entity_id
_entity_poly.type
_entity_poly.pdbx_seq_one_letter_code
_entity_poly.pdbx_strand_id
1 'polypeptide(L)'
;MNTQPRTVAEVDALIQRGQHPSEWKISPFERRFAHVSPTHQQLLHIKQIYGSHPTVDQSYNNRRANQKASSAAPPHIYRLGYERVLSEISQGQGHVFDNGRVHRFLDLGFSPGGFSNWLLNNNPRASGVGITLSDTEAGYVYAPDDASALGDPNRFTPIFDNIIAFTQNSLSNGTNPIHSVIPGNGNAPEFDLVVAGAFPTMEGKLPWYHRVQLALSQLYIVLFNLQNNGSAMFVINTKPFVWQVEVLAILKNCFRSVETAKGSIHKTRTSCYVVCKGFQRSNPSETTFISQYLRSLRATLLTLAQISAAQIDVDPEDSMPSISGRSADDIFNAEGRFILDLFQPRWKEQYDAIHEELKKVLESGHTGAGNSARGANRDSGMDWRNPRPTGGQSTGVPSRKPGFDFGRSAGGSNSRNWR
;
A
#
# COMPACT_ATOMS: atom_id res chain seq x y z
N MET A 1 -26.99 25.28 -10.95
CA MET A 1 -25.92 25.49 -9.96
C MET A 1 -26.25 24.64 -8.75
N ASN A 2 -25.59 23.50 -8.54
CA ASN A 2 -25.80 22.71 -7.33
C ASN A 2 -25.15 23.46 -6.16
N THR A 3 -25.97 23.95 -5.24
CA THR A 3 -25.51 24.57 -3.99
C THR A 3 -24.75 23.54 -3.18
N GLN A 4 -23.51 23.86 -2.78
CA GLN A 4 -22.74 22.99 -1.90
C GLN A 4 -23.40 22.87 -0.52
N PRO A 5 -23.42 21.68 0.09
CA PRO A 5 -24.00 21.50 1.41
C PRO A 5 -23.20 22.28 2.45
N ARG A 6 -23.91 22.98 3.33
CA ARG A 6 -23.38 23.80 4.43
C ARG A 6 -23.46 23.08 5.76
N THR A 7 -24.34 22.10 5.90
CA THR A 7 -24.55 21.35 7.14
C THR A 7 -24.43 19.84 6.91
N VAL A 8 -24.13 19.09 7.97
CA VAL A 8 -24.11 17.62 7.93
C VAL A 8 -25.47 17.07 7.53
N ALA A 9 -26.57 17.66 8.02
CA ALA A 9 -27.92 17.26 7.65
C ALA A 9 -28.20 17.42 6.15
N GLU A 10 -27.66 18.48 5.51
CA GLU A 10 -27.75 18.63 4.06
C GLU A 10 -26.94 17.57 3.31
N VAL A 11 -25.75 17.22 3.79
CA VAL A 11 -24.94 16.12 3.24
C VAL A 11 -25.71 14.79 3.32
N ASP A 12 -26.26 14.47 4.49
CA ASP A 12 -27.04 13.24 4.71
C ASP A 12 -28.29 13.20 3.82
N ALA A 13 -28.99 14.33 3.69
CA ALA A 13 -30.16 14.44 2.82
C ALA A 13 -29.80 14.31 1.33
N LEU A 14 -28.60 14.72 0.91
CA LEU A 14 -28.11 14.51 -0.47
C LEU A 14 -27.78 13.05 -0.72
N ILE A 15 -27.11 12.38 0.22
CA ILE A 15 -26.78 10.95 0.12
C ILE A 15 -28.05 10.10 0.11
N GLN A 16 -29.03 10.40 0.98
CA GLN A 16 -30.32 9.69 1.04
C GLN A 16 -31.17 9.89 -0.22
N ARG A 17 -31.10 11.08 -0.84
CA ARG A 17 -31.81 11.35 -2.11
C ARG A 17 -31.27 10.53 -3.28
N GLY A 18 -30.06 9.96 -3.16
CA GLY A 18 -29.52 9.01 -4.12
C GLY A 18 -29.44 9.57 -5.53
N GLN A 19 -28.71 10.67 -5.74
CA GLN A 19 -28.48 11.20 -7.08
C GLN A 19 -27.98 10.08 -8.02
N HIS A 20 -28.49 10.10 -9.25
CA HIS A 20 -28.40 8.95 -10.16
C HIS A 20 -26.94 8.57 -10.49
N PRO A 21 -26.61 7.25 -10.57
CA PRO A 21 -25.27 6.75 -10.91
C PRO A 21 -24.67 7.24 -12.24
N SER A 22 -25.47 7.89 -13.10
CA SER A 22 -25.04 8.38 -14.42
C SER A 22 -24.03 9.53 -14.34
N GLU A 23 -23.97 10.26 -13.22
CA GLU A 23 -23.04 11.38 -13.05
C GLU A 23 -21.65 10.95 -12.54
N TRP A 24 -21.53 9.72 -12.01
CA TRP A 24 -20.26 9.23 -11.51
C TRP A 24 -19.32 8.85 -12.66
N LYS A 25 -18.07 9.33 -12.55
CA LYS A 25 -16.94 8.90 -13.39
C LYS A 25 -16.42 7.53 -12.95
N ILE A 26 -17.28 6.53 -13.01
CA ILE A 26 -16.98 5.13 -12.69
C ILE A 26 -17.19 4.23 -13.91
N SER A 27 -16.56 3.06 -13.90
CA SER A 27 -16.62 2.14 -15.02
C SER A 27 -17.94 1.38 -15.11
N PRO A 28 -18.30 0.82 -16.28
CA PRO A 28 -19.46 -0.07 -16.39
C PRO A 28 -19.39 -1.24 -15.39
N PHE A 29 -18.20 -1.80 -15.17
CA PHE A 29 -17.99 -2.89 -14.23
C PHE A 29 -18.16 -2.45 -12.77
N GLU A 30 -17.59 -1.30 -12.38
CA GLU A 30 -17.77 -0.73 -11.04
C GLU A 30 -19.22 -0.33 -10.74
N ARG A 31 -19.96 0.14 -11.77
CA ARG A 31 -21.41 0.44 -11.64
C ARG A 31 -22.19 -0.78 -11.17
N ARG A 32 -21.79 -1.99 -11.54
CA ARG A 32 -22.46 -3.22 -11.09
C ARG A 32 -22.33 -3.40 -9.57
N PHE A 33 -21.14 -3.15 -9.02
CA PHE A 33 -20.93 -3.17 -7.57
C PHE A 33 -21.71 -2.07 -6.86
N ALA A 34 -21.71 -0.85 -7.42
CA ALA A 34 -22.54 0.22 -6.90
C ALA A 34 -24.02 -0.18 -6.90
N HIS A 35 -24.54 -0.76 -7.98
CA HIS A 35 -25.94 -1.17 -8.07
C HIS A 35 -26.37 -2.15 -6.97
N VAL A 36 -25.52 -3.12 -6.63
CA VAL A 36 -25.84 -4.17 -5.64
C VAL A 36 -25.41 -3.84 -4.21
N SER A 37 -24.64 -2.77 -3.98
CA SER A 37 -24.12 -2.40 -2.66
C SER A 37 -24.48 -0.96 -2.30
N PRO A 38 -25.53 -0.75 -1.47
CA PRO A 38 -25.89 0.57 -0.98
C PRO A 38 -24.71 1.27 -0.26
N THR A 39 -23.89 0.51 0.47
CA THR A 39 -22.68 1.03 1.13
C THR A 39 -21.68 1.60 0.12
N HIS A 40 -21.48 0.92 -1.01
CA HIS A 40 -20.60 1.44 -2.06
C HIS A 40 -21.19 2.72 -2.69
N GLN A 41 -22.49 2.76 -2.95
CA GLN A 41 -23.16 3.97 -3.46
C GLN A 41 -22.99 5.15 -2.50
N GLN A 42 -23.21 4.94 -1.20
CA GLN A 42 -23.02 5.96 -0.17
C GLN A 42 -21.58 6.48 -0.15
N LEU A 43 -20.60 5.58 -0.25
CA LEU A 43 -19.20 5.94 -0.34
C LEU A 43 -18.88 6.77 -1.59
N LEU A 44 -19.44 6.43 -2.75
CA LEU A 44 -19.24 7.20 -3.99
C LEU A 44 -19.84 8.60 -3.88
N HIS A 45 -21.07 8.72 -3.36
CA HIS A 45 -21.70 10.02 -3.12
C HIS A 45 -20.87 10.89 -2.18
N ILE A 46 -20.47 10.36 -1.02
CA ILE A 46 -19.74 11.18 -0.05
C ILE A 46 -18.36 11.57 -0.58
N LYS A 47 -17.69 10.71 -1.36
CA LYS A 47 -16.43 11.07 -2.03
C LYS A 47 -16.60 12.20 -3.03
N GLN A 48 -17.70 12.23 -3.78
CA GLN A 48 -17.99 13.31 -4.72
C GLN A 48 -18.23 14.63 -3.99
N ILE A 49 -19.05 14.62 -2.92
CA ILE A 49 -19.29 15.81 -2.08
C ILE A 49 -17.97 16.28 -1.45
N TYR A 50 -17.26 15.37 -0.81
CA TYR A 50 -16.02 15.64 -0.10
C TYR A 50 -14.93 16.18 -1.03
N GLY A 51 -14.72 15.55 -2.20
CA GLY A 51 -13.71 15.96 -3.18
C GLY A 51 -14.05 17.25 -3.94
N SER A 52 -15.31 17.69 -3.92
CA SER A 52 -15.72 18.97 -4.50
C SER A 52 -15.76 20.12 -3.49
N HIS A 53 -15.55 19.85 -2.20
CA HIS A 53 -15.58 20.87 -1.14
C HIS A 53 -14.27 21.68 -1.10
N PRO A 54 -14.28 23.02 -1.30
CA PRO A 54 -13.07 23.83 -1.44
C PRO A 54 -12.12 23.76 -0.24
N THR A 55 -12.65 23.76 0.99
CA THR A 55 -11.84 23.66 2.21
C THR A 55 -11.13 22.31 2.34
N VAL A 56 -11.75 21.24 1.84
CA VAL A 56 -11.16 19.91 1.82
C VAL A 56 -10.01 19.90 0.81
N ASP A 57 -10.25 20.39 -0.40
CA ASP A 57 -9.21 20.49 -1.44
C ASP A 57 -8.02 21.33 -0.97
N GLN A 58 -8.27 22.49 -0.35
CA GLN A 58 -7.23 23.32 0.25
C GLN A 58 -6.44 22.57 1.33
N SER A 59 -7.11 21.81 2.19
CA SER A 59 -6.44 21.00 3.23
C SER A 59 -5.56 19.91 2.62
N TYR A 60 -6.00 19.24 1.55
CA TYR A 60 -5.17 18.28 0.82
C TYR A 60 -3.99 18.96 0.11
N ASN A 61 -4.21 20.12 -0.51
CA ASN A 61 -3.14 20.90 -1.14
C ASN A 61 -2.09 21.32 -0.11
N ASN A 62 -2.51 21.76 1.07
CA ASN A 62 -1.61 22.11 2.17
C ASN A 62 -0.85 20.89 2.70
N ARG A 63 -1.53 19.76 2.93
CA ARG A 63 -0.86 18.51 3.35
C ARG A 63 0.17 18.05 2.32
N ARG A 64 -0.16 18.11 1.02
CA ARG A 64 0.76 17.79 -0.09
C ARG A 64 1.94 18.73 -0.14
N ALA A 65 1.71 20.04 -0.09
CA ALA A 65 2.76 21.05 -0.07
C ALA A 65 3.69 20.86 1.13
N ASN A 66 3.12 20.61 2.31
CA ASN A 66 3.88 20.31 3.52
C ASN A 66 4.68 19.02 3.36
N GLN A 67 4.13 17.95 2.77
CA GLN A 67 4.87 16.71 2.50
C GLN A 67 6.04 16.92 1.54
N LYS A 68 5.85 17.67 0.44
CA LYS A 68 6.93 18.04 -0.50
C LYS A 68 8.03 18.85 0.18
N ALA A 69 7.65 19.87 0.93
CA ALA A 69 8.58 20.70 1.71
C ALA A 69 9.27 19.89 2.82
N SER A 70 8.57 18.88 3.34
CA SER A 70 9.02 17.88 4.31
C SER A 70 9.74 16.69 3.67
N SER A 71 10.24 16.79 2.44
CA SER A 71 11.37 15.94 2.01
C SER A 71 12.59 16.08 2.94
N ALA A 72 12.59 17.09 3.82
CA ALA A 72 13.47 17.24 4.98
C ALA A 72 12.92 16.71 6.33
N ALA A 73 11.67 16.23 6.41
CA ALA A 73 11.14 15.64 7.65
C ALA A 73 11.78 14.27 7.91
N PRO A 74 12.01 13.90 9.18
CA PRO A 74 12.93 12.82 9.43
C PRO A 74 12.22 11.48 9.14
N PRO A 75 12.82 10.59 8.34
CA PRO A 75 12.25 9.30 7.89
C PRO A 75 11.56 8.46 8.98
N HIS A 76 11.94 8.66 10.25
CA HIS A 76 11.38 7.99 11.42
C HIS A 76 9.85 8.13 11.59
N ILE A 77 9.19 9.25 11.26
CA ILE A 77 7.74 9.41 11.51
C ILE A 77 6.94 8.46 10.62
N TYR A 78 7.30 8.40 9.33
CA TYR A 78 6.65 7.49 8.39
C TYR A 78 6.93 6.03 8.73
N ARG A 79 8.17 5.72 9.12
CA ARG A 79 8.57 4.40 9.61
C ARG A 79 7.67 3.96 10.78
N LEU A 80 7.55 4.77 11.83
CA LEU A 80 6.70 4.48 12.99
C LEU A 80 5.21 4.34 12.62
N GLY A 81 4.73 5.16 11.67
CA GLY A 81 3.37 5.04 11.14
C GLY A 81 3.10 3.68 10.53
N TYR A 82 4.00 3.18 9.69
CA TYR A 82 3.88 1.86 9.08
C TYR A 82 4.12 0.71 10.07
N GLU A 83 5.02 0.86 11.05
CA GLU A 83 5.15 -0.11 12.16
C GLU A 83 3.82 -0.30 12.89
N ARG A 84 3.15 0.81 13.21
CA ARG A 84 1.84 0.77 13.86
C ARG A 84 0.78 0.11 12.99
N VAL A 85 0.75 0.42 11.69
CA VAL A 85 -0.20 -0.22 10.76
C VAL A 85 -0.03 -1.73 10.78
N LEU A 86 1.21 -2.23 10.70
CA LEU A 86 1.45 -3.68 10.71
C LEU A 86 1.11 -4.30 12.07
N SER A 87 1.38 -3.60 13.18
CA SER A 87 0.96 -4.02 14.51
C SER A 87 -0.56 -4.18 14.61
N GLU A 88 -1.33 -3.20 14.14
CA GLU A 88 -2.80 -3.22 14.14
C GLU A 88 -3.34 -4.35 13.25
N ILE A 89 -2.73 -4.56 12.08
CA ILE A 89 -3.09 -5.66 11.17
C ILE A 89 -2.81 -7.01 11.83
N SER A 90 -1.61 -7.22 12.40
CA SER A 90 -1.25 -8.47 13.06
C SER A 90 -2.22 -8.79 14.19
N GLN A 91 -2.50 -7.83 15.07
CA GLN A 91 -3.44 -7.97 16.18
C GLN A 91 -4.86 -8.29 15.70
N GLY A 92 -5.37 -7.52 14.73
CA GLY A 92 -6.70 -7.72 14.15
C GLY A 92 -6.87 -9.04 13.40
N GLN A 93 -5.76 -9.70 13.07
CA GLN A 93 -5.71 -10.98 12.35
C GLN A 93 -5.24 -12.14 13.23
N GLY A 94 -5.31 -11.99 14.56
CA GLY A 94 -4.99 -13.06 15.51
C GLY A 94 -3.50 -13.32 15.65
N HIS A 95 -2.70 -12.25 15.72
CA HIS A 95 -1.26 -12.31 15.95
C HIS A 95 -0.52 -13.11 14.86
N VAL A 96 -0.86 -12.85 13.60
CA VAL A 96 -0.37 -13.65 12.45
C VAL A 96 1.09 -13.35 12.10
N PHE A 97 1.62 -12.17 12.42
CA PHE A 97 2.96 -11.73 12.00
C PHE A 97 3.94 -11.46 13.16
N ASP A 98 3.56 -11.76 14.40
CA ASP A 98 4.40 -11.57 15.59
C ASP A 98 4.71 -12.90 16.30
N ASN A 99 5.36 -12.80 17.47
CA ASN A 99 5.65 -13.93 18.37
C ASN A 99 6.49 -15.04 17.71
N GLY A 100 7.43 -14.66 16.84
CA GLY A 100 8.32 -15.60 16.16
C GLY A 100 7.65 -16.45 15.08
N ARG A 101 6.46 -16.05 14.60
CA ARG A 101 5.76 -16.76 13.52
C ARG A 101 6.36 -16.52 12.13
N VAL A 102 7.13 -15.45 11.99
CA VAL A 102 7.85 -15.10 10.76
C VAL A 102 9.33 -15.40 10.94
N HIS A 103 9.93 -16.11 9.99
CA HIS A 103 11.34 -16.49 10.00
C HIS A 103 12.10 -15.88 8.82
N ARG A 104 11.49 -15.83 7.64
CA ARG A 104 12.12 -15.32 6.42
C ARG A 104 11.11 -14.54 5.60
N PHE A 105 11.24 -13.22 5.57
CA PHE A 105 10.30 -12.38 4.84
C PHE A 105 10.93 -11.63 3.66
N LEU A 106 10.08 -11.28 2.70
CA LEU A 106 10.40 -10.38 1.58
C LEU A 106 9.48 -9.17 1.67
N ASP A 107 10.03 -7.96 1.68
CA ASP A 107 9.27 -6.70 1.72
C ASP A 107 9.48 -5.91 0.42
N LEU A 108 8.47 -5.93 -0.44
CA LEU A 108 8.45 -5.25 -1.73
C LEU A 108 7.91 -3.83 -1.53
N GLY A 109 8.71 -2.82 -1.86
CA GLY A 109 8.43 -1.42 -1.54
C GLY A 109 8.69 -1.10 -0.08
N PHE A 110 9.74 -1.66 0.52
CA PHE A 110 9.95 -1.60 1.97
C PHE A 110 10.15 -0.19 2.51
N SER A 111 10.71 0.75 1.73
CA SER A 111 11.03 2.11 2.21
C SER A 111 9.76 2.85 2.66
N PRO A 112 9.74 3.45 3.87
CA PRO A 112 10.87 3.82 4.74
C PRO A 112 11.31 2.74 5.76
N GLY A 113 10.81 1.52 5.68
CA GLY A 113 11.24 0.36 6.47
C GLY A 113 10.34 0.00 7.64
N GLY A 114 9.15 0.61 7.78
CA GLY A 114 8.30 0.40 8.96
C GLY A 114 7.80 -1.03 9.13
N PHE A 115 7.38 -1.70 8.05
CA PHE A 115 6.96 -3.09 8.10
C PHE A 115 8.12 -4.02 8.46
N SER A 116 9.22 -3.90 7.73
CA SER A 116 10.46 -4.63 7.99
C SER A 116 10.97 -4.45 9.43
N ASN A 117 11.03 -3.21 9.95
CA ASN A 117 11.51 -2.97 11.32
C ASN A 117 10.60 -3.62 12.37
N TRP A 118 9.27 -3.49 12.21
CA TRP A 118 8.33 -4.11 13.13
C TRP A 118 8.45 -5.64 13.10
N LEU A 119 8.56 -6.26 11.92
CA LEU A 119 8.73 -7.71 11.77
C LEU A 119 9.99 -8.20 12.50
N LEU A 120 11.11 -7.52 12.31
CA LEU A 120 12.39 -7.89 12.94
C LEU A 120 12.35 -7.72 14.46
N ASN A 121 11.67 -6.70 14.98
CA ASN A 121 11.53 -6.49 16.43
C ASN A 121 10.63 -7.54 17.09
N ASN A 122 9.56 -7.96 16.41
CA ASN A 122 8.58 -8.91 16.96
C ASN A 122 8.91 -10.38 16.65
N ASN A 123 9.91 -10.63 15.81
CA ASN A 123 10.40 -11.95 15.47
C ASN A 123 11.94 -11.96 15.58
N PRO A 124 12.52 -12.16 16.78
CA PRO A 124 13.96 -11.98 17.03
C PRO A 124 14.88 -12.86 16.17
N ARG A 125 14.37 -13.98 15.67
CA ARG A 125 15.10 -14.91 14.79
C ARG A 125 14.81 -14.70 13.30
N ALA A 126 13.94 -13.75 12.95
CA ALA A 126 13.63 -13.48 11.57
C ALA A 126 14.80 -12.80 10.86
N SER A 127 14.95 -13.14 9.59
CA SER A 127 15.70 -12.37 8.62
C SER A 127 14.78 -11.92 7.47
N GLY A 128 15.15 -10.84 6.79
CA GLY A 128 14.36 -10.30 5.71
C GLY A 128 15.18 -9.68 4.59
N VAL A 129 14.59 -9.64 3.41
CA VAL A 129 15.09 -8.90 2.26
C VAL A 129 14.06 -7.82 1.94
N GLY A 130 14.51 -6.57 1.82
CA GLY A 130 13.69 -5.46 1.35
C GLY A 130 14.09 -5.09 -0.07
N ILE A 131 13.12 -4.94 -0.98
CA ILE A 131 13.36 -4.41 -2.33
C ILE A 131 12.57 -3.13 -2.50
N THR A 132 13.23 -2.01 -2.82
CA THR A 132 12.56 -0.73 -3.10
C THR A 132 13.28 0.02 -4.22
N LEU A 133 12.64 1.03 -4.81
CA LEU A 133 13.35 1.96 -5.70
C LEU A 133 14.44 2.73 -4.92
N SER A 134 15.45 3.23 -5.63
CA SER A 134 16.46 4.13 -5.05
C SER A 134 15.82 5.36 -4.41
N ASP A 135 16.47 5.99 -3.42
CA ASP A 135 15.91 7.18 -2.74
C ASP A 135 15.51 8.30 -3.73
N THR A 136 16.29 8.47 -4.79
CA THR A 136 16.03 9.44 -5.87
C THR A 136 14.75 9.15 -6.65
N GLU A 137 14.38 7.88 -6.80
CA GLU A 137 13.20 7.44 -7.55
C GLU A 137 11.98 7.22 -6.64
N ALA A 138 12.22 6.72 -5.42
CA ALA A 138 11.18 6.44 -4.43
C ALA A 138 10.59 7.72 -3.82
N GLY A 139 11.39 8.81 -3.77
CA GLY A 139 11.00 10.05 -3.09
C GLY A 139 10.99 9.95 -1.56
N TYR A 140 11.52 8.86 -1.00
CA TYR A 140 11.70 8.63 0.43
C TYR A 140 13.13 8.15 0.68
N VAL A 141 13.77 8.71 1.70
CA VAL A 141 15.12 8.32 2.10
C VAL A 141 15.04 7.10 3.02
N TYR A 142 15.67 6.00 2.62
CA TYR A 142 15.96 4.90 3.55
C TYR A 142 17.13 5.28 4.46
N ALA A 143 16.83 5.64 5.70
CA ALA A 143 17.81 5.93 6.73
C ALA A 143 17.55 5.03 7.95
N PRO A 144 18.15 3.83 8.00
CA PRO A 144 18.07 3.01 9.20
C PRO A 144 18.83 3.72 10.32
N ASP A 145 18.20 3.86 11.48
CA ASP A 145 18.91 4.29 12.68
C ASP A 145 19.78 3.13 13.17
N ASP A 146 20.99 3.37 13.68
CA ASP A 146 21.90 2.31 14.19
C ASP A 146 21.26 1.44 15.28
N ALA A 147 20.28 1.98 16.01
CA ALA A 147 19.54 1.27 17.04
C ALA A 147 18.36 0.43 16.49
N SER A 148 18.04 0.54 15.19
CA SER A 148 16.95 -0.19 14.55
C SER A 148 17.41 -1.57 14.08
N ALA A 149 16.50 -2.54 14.08
CA ALA A 149 16.81 -3.89 13.60
C ALA A 149 17.13 -3.92 12.09
N LEU A 150 16.76 -2.87 11.36
CA LEU A 150 17.11 -2.65 9.95
C LEU A 150 18.61 -2.38 9.74
N GLY A 151 19.30 -1.88 10.76
CA GLY A 151 20.73 -1.61 10.73
C GLY A 151 21.60 -2.86 10.89
N ASP A 152 21.02 -4.01 11.25
CA ASP A 152 21.74 -5.28 11.38
C ASP A 152 21.82 -6.00 10.02
N PRO A 153 22.99 -6.01 9.35
CA PRO A 153 23.13 -6.62 8.02
C PRO A 153 22.96 -8.14 8.04
N ASN A 154 23.03 -8.80 9.21
CA ASN A 154 22.78 -10.24 9.32
C ASN A 154 21.29 -10.56 9.34
N ARG A 155 20.44 -9.56 9.62
CA ARG A 155 19.00 -9.72 9.76
C ARG A 155 18.23 -9.07 8.62
N PHE A 156 18.75 -8.01 8.02
CA PHE A 156 18.06 -7.32 6.95
C PHE A 156 18.99 -6.98 5.79
N THR A 157 18.58 -7.33 4.57
CA THR A 157 19.29 -6.98 3.34
C THR A 157 18.44 -6.01 2.52
N PRO A 158 18.76 -4.72 2.50
CA PRO A 158 18.11 -3.75 1.61
C PRO A 158 18.67 -3.88 0.19
N ILE A 159 17.77 -3.88 -0.79
CA ILE A 159 18.08 -3.90 -2.22
C ILE A 159 17.34 -2.75 -2.89
N PHE A 160 18.07 -1.97 -3.67
CA PHE A 160 17.53 -0.83 -4.41
C PHE A 160 17.39 -1.20 -5.89
N ASP A 161 16.20 -1.64 -6.29
CA ASP A 161 15.91 -2.11 -7.64
C ASP A 161 14.44 -1.91 -8.01
N ASN A 162 14.14 -1.90 -9.31
CA ASN A 162 12.81 -1.71 -9.86
C ASN A 162 12.10 -3.05 -10.07
N ILE A 163 11.07 -3.29 -9.23
CA ILE A 163 10.22 -4.49 -9.24
C ILE A 163 9.68 -4.83 -10.62
N ILE A 164 9.25 -3.84 -11.40
CA ILE A 164 8.72 -4.07 -12.74
C ILE A 164 9.83 -4.53 -13.67
N ALA A 165 10.97 -3.84 -13.66
CA ALA A 165 12.08 -4.08 -14.58
C ALA A 165 12.69 -5.49 -14.41
N PHE A 166 13.08 -5.87 -13.19
CA PHE A 166 13.68 -7.19 -13.00
C PHE A 166 12.65 -8.32 -13.18
N THR A 167 11.37 -8.10 -12.87
CA THR A 167 10.32 -9.08 -13.16
C THR A 167 10.18 -9.28 -14.67
N GLN A 168 10.19 -8.22 -15.47
CA GLN A 168 10.15 -8.31 -16.94
C GLN A 168 11.37 -9.07 -17.51
N ASN A 169 12.56 -8.83 -16.94
CA ASN A 169 13.77 -9.57 -17.31
C ASN A 169 13.61 -11.07 -17.00
N SER A 170 13.12 -11.41 -15.80
CA SER A 170 12.84 -12.81 -15.42
C SER A 170 11.81 -13.46 -16.35
N LEU A 171 10.74 -12.76 -16.70
CA LEU A 171 9.72 -13.24 -17.63
C LEU A 171 10.31 -13.51 -19.02
N SER A 172 11.25 -12.68 -19.48
CA SER A 172 11.90 -12.87 -20.78
C SER A 172 12.81 -14.10 -20.77
N ASN A 173 13.53 -14.31 -19.66
CA ASN A 173 14.48 -15.41 -19.51
C ASN A 173 13.86 -16.72 -19.00
N GLY A 174 12.58 -16.70 -18.57
CA GLY A 174 11.93 -17.86 -17.97
C GLY A 174 12.50 -18.26 -16.60
N THR A 175 13.04 -17.30 -15.86
CA THR A 175 13.70 -17.53 -14.57
C THR A 175 12.85 -17.03 -13.40
N ASN A 176 13.19 -17.47 -12.18
CA ASN A 176 12.57 -16.98 -10.96
C ASN A 176 12.87 -15.46 -10.79
N PRO A 177 11.87 -14.62 -10.48
CA PRO A 177 12.02 -13.16 -10.50
C PRO A 177 13.03 -12.60 -9.50
N ILE A 178 13.27 -13.24 -8.37
CA ILE A 178 14.21 -12.73 -7.37
C ILE A 178 15.63 -13.26 -7.55
N HIS A 179 15.84 -14.26 -8.42
CA HIS A 179 17.13 -14.94 -8.55
C HIS A 179 18.24 -14.00 -9.05
N SER A 180 17.91 -13.07 -9.94
CA SER A 180 18.87 -12.06 -10.43
C SER A 180 19.14 -10.94 -9.43
N VAL A 181 18.29 -10.80 -8.40
CA VAL A 181 18.29 -9.63 -7.51
C VAL A 181 18.90 -9.97 -6.15
N ILE A 182 18.61 -11.16 -5.63
CA ILE A 182 19.09 -11.59 -4.32
C ILE A 182 20.36 -12.42 -4.50
N PRO A 183 21.53 -11.97 -4.00
CA PRO A 183 22.77 -12.71 -4.13
C PRO A 183 22.68 -14.10 -3.48
N GLY A 184 23.04 -15.15 -4.22
CA GLY A 184 23.08 -16.52 -3.70
C GLY A 184 23.60 -17.55 -4.69
N ASN A 185 24.36 -18.53 -4.20
CA ASN A 185 25.00 -19.58 -5.02
C ASN A 185 24.11 -20.82 -5.26
N GLY A 186 22.78 -20.67 -5.34
CA GLY A 186 21.87 -21.82 -5.39
C GLY A 186 20.44 -21.50 -5.83
N ASN A 187 19.49 -22.30 -5.33
CA ASN A 187 18.06 -22.13 -5.55
C ASN A 187 17.59 -20.76 -5.01
N ALA A 188 16.62 -20.15 -5.70
CA ALA A 188 16.00 -18.92 -5.22
C ALA A 188 15.44 -19.10 -3.80
N PRO A 189 15.62 -18.13 -2.89
CA PRO A 189 15.12 -18.26 -1.55
C PRO A 189 13.59 -18.33 -1.55
N GLU A 190 13.04 -19.21 -0.71
CA GLU A 190 11.63 -19.21 -0.36
C GLU A 190 11.42 -18.40 0.92
N PHE A 191 10.27 -17.73 0.99
CA PHE A 191 9.86 -16.89 2.11
C PHE A 191 8.61 -17.46 2.78
N ASP A 192 8.50 -17.26 4.09
CA ASP A 192 7.29 -17.60 4.86
C ASP A 192 6.30 -16.42 4.94
N LEU A 193 6.78 -15.22 4.65
CA LEU A 193 5.98 -14.01 4.48
C LEU A 193 6.46 -13.19 3.28
N VAL A 194 5.56 -12.79 2.39
CA VAL A 194 5.86 -11.74 1.39
C VAL A 194 4.93 -10.55 1.60
N VAL A 195 5.50 -9.38 1.84
CA VAL A 195 4.79 -8.10 1.89
C VAL A 195 4.89 -7.43 0.53
N ALA A 196 3.82 -7.51 -0.26
CA ALA A 196 3.61 -6.77 -1.49
C ALA A 196 3.10 -5.35 -1.19
N GLY A 197 3.98 -4.53 -0.60
CA GLY A 197 3.70 -3.18 -0.13
C GLY A 197 3.92 -2.08 -1.16
N ALA A 198 4.56 -2.39 -2.29
CA ALA A 198 4.92 -1.39 -3.29
C ALA A 198 3.65 -0.84 -3.91
N PHE A 199 3.38 0.42 -3.59
CA PHE A 199 2.25 1.14 -4.10
C PHE A 199 2.78 2.45 -4.68
N PRO A 200 2.26 2.92 -5.82
CA PRO A 200 2.70 4.19 -6.36
C PRO A 200 2.28 5.33 -5.42
N THR A 201 3.23 5.83 -4.63
CA THR A 201 3.03 6.87 -3.60
C THR A 201 3.37 8.27 -4.09
N MET A 202 3.96 8.41 -5.27
CA MET A 202 4.46 9.69 -5.79
C MET A 202 3.38 10.49 -6.52
N GLU A 203 3.45 11.81 -6.35
CA GLU A 203 2.58 12.77 -7.04
C GLU A 203 2.89 12.82 -8.54
N GLY A 204 1.87 12.50 -9.31
CA GLY A 204 1.87 12.50 -10.76
C GLY A 204 0.75 11.60 -11.25
N LYS A 205 0.21 11.86 -12.44
CA LYS A 205 -0.64 10.87 -13.11
C LYS A 205 0.31 9.76 -13.59
N LEU A 206 0.67 8.84 -12.71
CA LEU A 206 1.30 7.61 -13.16
C LEU A 206 0.34 6.95 -14.14
N PRO A 207 0.81 6.51 -15.31
CA PRO A 207 -0.06 5.83 -16.26
C PRO A 207 -0.71 4.62 -15.60
N TRP A 208 -1.97 4.33 -15.95
CA TRP A 208 -2.71 3.23 -15.34
C TRP A 208 -2.00 1.90 -15.55
N TYR A 209 -1.41 1.67 -16.73
CA TYR A 209 -0.70 0.44 -17.07
C TYR A 209 0.47 0.19 -16.12
N HIS A 210 1.14 1.24 -15.64
CA HIS A 210 2.26 1.12 -14.72
C HIS A 210 1.78 0.63 -13.34
N ARG A 211 0.62 1.10 -12.87
CA ARG A 211 0.01 0.62 -11.62
C ARG A 211 -0.35 -0.86 -11.72
N VAL A 212 -0.94 -1.25 -12.85
CA VAL A 212 -1.28 -2.65 -13.12
C VAL A 212 -0.02 -3.50 -13.19
N GLN A 213 1.01 -3.08 -13.94
CA GLN A 213 2.29 -3.78 -14.01
C GLN A 213 2.90 -3.99 -12.62
N LEU A 214 2.96 -2.95 -11.79
CA LEU A 214 3.51 -3.08 -10.44
C LEU A 214 2.73 -4.10 -9.59
N ALA A 215 1.39 -4.05 -9.63
CA ALA A 215 0.55 -4.99 -8.89
C ALA A 215 0.73 -6.43 -9.38
N LEU A 216 0.75 -6.65 -10.70
CA LEU A 216 0.93 -7.97 -11.30
C LEU A 216 2.35 -8.51 -11.10
N SER A 217 3.39 -7.67 -11.14
CA SER A 217 4.76 -8.07 -10.82
C SER A 217 4.90 -8.52 -9.37
N GLN A 218 4.28 -7.81 -8.42
CA GLN A 218 4.26 -8.25 -7.03
C GLN A 218 3.51 -9.56 -6.84
N LEU A 219 2.34 -9.74 -7.49
CA LEU A 219 1.62 -11.02 -7.48
C LEU A 219 2.49 -12.15 -8.04
N TYR A 220 3.19 -11.90 -9.15
CA TYR A 220 4.08 -12.88 -9.77
C TYR A 220 5.20 -13.32 -8.82
N ILE A 221 5.86 -12.38 -8.13
CA ILE A 221 6.89 -12.68 -7.12
C ILE A 221 6.29 -13.49 -5.96
N VAL A 222 5.13 -13.10 -5.44
CA VAL A 222 4.45 -13.84 -4.35
C VAL A 222 4.20 -15.29 -4.75
N LEU A 223 3.63 -15.54 -5.93
CA LEU A 223 3.32 -16.90 -6.37
C LEU A 223 4.57 -17.76 -6.64
N PHE A 224 5.71 -17.15 -7.01
CA PHE A 224 6.95 -17.87 -7.28
C PHE A 224 7.79 -18.17 -6.04
N ASN A 225 7.77 -17.28 -5.05
CA ASN A 225 8.76 -17.23 -3.98
C ASN A 225 8.18 -17.48 -2.58
N LEU A 226 6.86 -17.60 -2.45
CA LEU A 226 6.24 -17.95 -1.19
C LEU A 226 6.28 -19.48 -0.97
N GLN A 227 6.71 -19.90 0.22
CA GLN A 227 6.74 -21.30 0.60
C GLN A 227 5.32 -21.84 0.86
N ASN A 228 5.15 -23.16 0.83
CA ASN A 228 3.87 -23.78 1.19
C ASN A 228 3.47 -23.45 2.64
N ASN A 229 2.19 -23.17 2.85
CA ASN A 229 1.61 -22.60 4.08
C ASN A 229 2.08 -21.18 4.44
N GLY A 230 2.90 -20.51 3.62
CA GLY A 230 3.31 -19.13 3.82
C GLY A 230 2.15 -18.14 3.75
N SER A 231 2.42 -16.89 4.13
CA SER A 231 1.46 -15.78 4.10
C SER A 231 1.91 -14.66 3.16
N ALA A 232 0.96 -13.89 2.66
CA ALA A 232 1.24 -12.69 1.88
C ALA A 232 0.38 -11.52 2.37
N MET A 233 0.90 -10.30 2.22
CA MET A 233 0.15 -9.08 2.47
C MET A 233 0.26 -8.16 1.27
N PHE A 234 -0.86 -7.73 0.69
CA PHE A 234 -0.90 -6.81 -0.46
C PHE A 234 -1.50 -5.47 -0.09
N VAL A 235 -0.99 -4.38 -0.66
CA VAL A 235 -1.70 -3.09 -0.67
C VAL A 235 -2.52 -2.99 -1.96
N ILE A 236 -3.84 -2.85 -1.83
CA ILE A 236 -4.74 -2.70 -3.00
C ILE A 236 -5.69 -1.53 -2.82
N ASN A 237 -6.15 -0.96 -3.94
CA ASN A 237 -7.27 -0.03 -3.95
C ASN A 237 -8.59 -0.82 -3.76
N THR A 238 -9.55 -0.25 -3.02
CA THR A 238 -10.87 -0.82 -2.80
C THR A 238 -11.86 -0.49 -3.92
N LYS A 239 -11.42 0.15 -5.01
CA LYS A 239 -12.20 0.35 -6.22
C LYS A 239 -12.26 -0.97 -6.99
N PRO A 240 -13.43 -1.52 -7.35
CA PRO A 240 -13.47 -2.86 -7.93
C PRO A 240 -13.22 -2.82 -9.45
N PHE A 241 -11.98 -2.62 -9.88
CA PHE A 241 -11.59 -2.80 -11.29
C PHE A 241 -11.56 -4.28 -11.68
N VAL A 242 -11.81 -4.59 -12.96
CA VAL A 242 -11.82 -5.98 -13.48
C VAL A 242 -10.54 -6.71 -13.08
N TRP A 243 -9.38 -6.12 -13.37
CA TRP A 243 -8.08 -6.72 -13.07
C TRP A 243 -7.84 -6.91 -11.57
N GLN A 244 -8.36 -6.01 -10.71
CA GLN A 244 -8.23 -6.14 -9.26
C GLN A 244 -9.08 -7.29 -8.73
N VAL A 245 -10.30 -7.45 -9.26
CA VAL A 245 -11.17 -8.58 -8.94
C VAL A 245 -10.50 -9.89 -9.35
N GLU A 246 -9.86 -9.94 -10.52
CA GLU A 246 -9.11 -11.13 -10.94
C GLU A 246 -7.89 -11.42 -10.06
N VAL A 247 -7.10 -10.40 -9.69
CA VAL A 247 -5.99 -10.56 -8.74
C VAL A 247 -6.50 -11.14 -7.42
N LEU A 248 -7.60 -10.62 -6.88
CA LEU A 248 -8.20 -11.13 -5.64
C LEU A 248 -8.76 -12.55 -5.80
N ALA A 249 -9.31 -12.88 -6.97
CA ALA A 249 -9.76 -14.24 -7.26
C ALA A 249 -8.58 -15.23 -7.34
N ILE A 250 -7.44 -14.82 -7.91
CA ILE A 250 -6.21 -15.62 -7.89
C ILE A 250 -5.78 -15.86 -6.44
N LEU A 251 -5.72 -14.81 -5.61
CA LEU A 251 -5.36 -14.93 -4.20
C LEU A 251 -6.32 -15.86 -3.45
N LYS A 252 -7.63 -15.74 -3.67
CA LYS A 252 -8.64 -16.62 -3.06
C LYS A 252 -8.40 -18.10 -3.38
N ASN A 253 -7.93 -18.41 -4.59
CA ASN A 253 -7.70 -19.79 -5.02
C ASN A 253 -6.31 -20.32 -4.65
N CYS A 254 -5.37 -19.44 -4.29
CA CYS A 254 -4.00 -19.81 -3.91
C CYS A 254 -3.78 -19.90 -2.39
N PHE A 255 -4.72 -19.39 -1.58
CA PHE A 255 -4.57 -19.28 -0.14
C PHE A 255 -5.81 -19.81 0.58
N ARG A 256 -5.62 -20.43 1.75
CA ARG A 256 -6.72 -20.94 2.59
C ARG A 256 -7.65 -19.84 3.10
N SER A 257 -7.13 -18.64 3.29
CA SER A 257 -7.94 -17.48 3.71
C SER A 257 -7.39 -16.21 3.10
N VAL A 258 -8.31 -15.34 2.68
CA VAL A 258 -8.04 -13.99 2.18
C VAL A 258 -8.96 -13.03 2.91
N GLU A 259 -8.38 -12.11 3.66
CA GLU A 259 -9.11 -11.13 4.48
C GLU A 259 -8.59 -9.71 4.19
N THR A 260 -9.39 -8.69 4.49
CA THR A 260 -8.91 -7.30 4.44
C THR A 260 -8.71 -6.71 5.81
N ALA A 261 -7.68 -5.87 5.92
CA ALA A 261 -7.39 -5.07 7.09
C ALA A 261 -7.11 -3.62 6.68
N LYS A 262 -7.33 -2.69 7.60
CA LYS A 262 -7.09 -1.27 7.39
C LYS A 262 -6.46 -0.65 8.63
N GLY A 263 -5.26 -0.09 8.46
CA GLY A 263 -4.59 0.66 9.52
C GLY A 263 -5.33 1.96 9.85
N SER A 264 -5.26 2.37 11.11
CA SER A 264 -5.94 3.55 11.65
C SER A 264 -5.58 4.85 10.92
N ILE A 265 -4.34 4.97 10.46
CA ILE A 265 -3.83 6.15 9.71
C ILE A 265 -4.31 6.23 8.26
N HIS A 266 -4.99 5.20 7.74
CA HIS A 266 -5.39 5.11 6.34
C HIS A 266 -6.91 5.06 6.14
N LYS A 267 -7.71 5.30 7.19
CA LYS A 267 -9.18 5.15 7.17
C LYS A 267 -9.87 5.88 6.01
N THR A 268 -9.45 7.10 5.69
CA THR A 268 -10.04 7.90 4.59
C THR A 268 -9.47 7.57 3.20
N ARG A 269 -8.36 6.83 3.11
CA ARG A 269 -7.77 6.42 1.83
C ARG A 269 -8.58 5.29 1.19
N THR A 270 -8.57 5.25 -0.15
CA THR A 270 -9.22 4.17 -0.92
C THR A 270 -8.36 2.90 -0.99
N SER A 271 -7.28 2.80 -0.21
CA SER A 271 -6.49 1.58 -0.13
C SER A 271 -6.82 0.78 1.13
N CYS A 272 -6.57 -0.53 1.06
CA CYS A 272 -6.56 -1.43 2.20
C CYS A 272 -5.45 -2.47 2.03
N TYR A 273 -5.23 -3.25 3.09
CA TYR A 273 -4.31 -4.39 3.06
C TYR A 273 -5.12 -5.66 2.88
N VAL A 274 -4.71 -6.52 1.97
CA VAL A 274 -5.25 -7.88 1.80
C VAL A 274 -4.26 -8.83 2.44
N VAL A 275 -4.71 -9.56 3.45
CA VAL A 275 -3.92 -10.54 4.20
C VAL A 275 -4.32 -11.94 3.74
N CYS A 276 -3.37 -12.64 3.13
CA CYS A 276 -3.53 -13.98 2.59
C CYS A 276 -2.75 -14.97 3.46
N LYS A 277 -3.38 -16.05 3.92
CA LYS A 277 -2.75 -17.03 4.84
C LYS A 277 -2.86 -18.44 4.29
N GLY A 278 -1.79 -19.22 4.48
CA GLY A 278 -1.76 -20.63 4.12
C GLY A 278 -1.69 -20.85 2.62
N PHE A 279 -0.63 -20.38 1.96
CA PHE A 279 -0.38 -20.60 0.53
C PHE A 279 -0.35 -22.09 0.18
N GLN A 280 -0.99 -22.48 -0.94
CA GLN A 280 -1.15 -23.87 -1.34
C GLN A 280 -0.44 -24.12 -2.67
N ARG A 281 0.79 -24.65 -2.61
CA ARG A 281 1.61 -24.94 -3.82
C ARG A 281 1.41 -26.36 -4.35
N SER A 282 1.04 -27.30 -3.47
CA SER A 282 1.30 -28.74 -3.66
C SER A 282 0.11 -29.61 -4.05
N ASN A 283 -1.06 -29.05 -4.37
CA ASN A 283 -2.14 -29.86 -4.94
C ASN A 283 -1.95 -29.95 -6.48
N PRO A 284 -1.88 -31.14 -7.10
CA PRO A 284 -1.64 -31.28 -8.54
C PRO A 284 -2.63 -30.51 -9.44
N SER A 285 -3.90 -30.39 -9.03
CA SER A 285 -4.88 -29.55 -9.72
C SER A 285 -4.58 -28.05 -9.56
N GLU A 286 -4.09 -27.64 -8.38
CA GLU A 286 -3.68 -26.25 -8.09
C GLU A 286 -2.35 -25.90 -8.78
N THR A 287 -1.43 -26.85 -8.98
CA THR A 287 -0.18 -26.62 -9.72
C THR A 287 -0.46 -26.31 -11.18
N THR A 288 -1.42 -27.01 -11.79
CA THR A 288 -1.89 -26.71 -13.15
C THR A 288 -2.58 -25.35 -13.21
N PHE A 289 -3.43 -25.05 -12.22
CA PHE A 289 -4.12 -23.78 -12.09
C PHE A 289 -3.14 -22.60 -11.94
N ILE A 290 -2.24 -22.64 -10.96
CA ILE A 290 -1.19 -21.64 -10.75
C ILE A 290 -0.34 -21.50 -12.02
N SER A 291 0.04 -22.60 -12.68
CA SER A 291 0.80 -22.53 -13.93
C SER A 291 0.03 -21.84 -15.06
N GLN A 292 -1.29 -22.04 -15.16
CA GLN A 292 -2.14 -21.33 -16.11
C GLN A 292 -2.21 -19.83 -15.79
N TYR A 293 -2.42 -19.45 -14.53
CA TYR A 293 -2.40 -18.04 -14.14
C TYR A 293 -1.04 -17.40 -14.35
N LEU A 294 0.05 -18.07 -14.02
CA LEU A 294 1.39 -17.55 -14.26
C LEU A 294 1.64 -17.33 -15.76
N ARG A 295 1.11 -18.21 -16.63
CA ARG A 295 1.17 -18.02 -18.09
C ARG A 295 0.33 -16.83 -18.53
N SER A 296 -0.90 -16.71 -18.04
CA SER A 296 -1.79 -15.56 -18.30
C SER A 296 -1.19 -14.25 -17.82
N LEU A 297 -0.74 -14.19 -16.56
CA LEU A 297 -0.05 -13.05 -15.95
C LEU A 297 1.18 -12.66 -16.76
N ARG A 298 1.99 -13.63 -17.20
CA ARG A 298 3.14 -13.38 -18.08
C ARG A 298 2.71 -12.74 -19.39
N ALA A 299 1.69 -13.29 -20.06
CA ALA A 299 1.19 -12.72 -21.31
C ALA A 299 0.69 -11.28 -21.10
N THR A 300 -0.13 -11.04 -20.07
CA THR A 300 -0.64 -9.71 -19.73
C THR A 300 0.49 -8.73 -19.41
N LEU A 301 1.49 -9.14 -18.63
CA LEU A 301 2.65 -8.29 -18.29
C LEU A 301 3.47 -7.92 -19.53
N LEU A 302 3.66 -8.84 -20.46
CA LEU A 302 4.34 -8.57 -21.73
C LEU A 302 3.54 -7.60 -22.62
N THR A 303 2.22 -7.77 -22.71
CA THR A 303 1.34 -6.82 -23.42
C THR A 303 1.40 -5.43 -22.80
N LEU A 304 1.35 -5.33 -21.47
CA LEU A 304 1.46 -4.04 -20.77
C LEU A 304 2.83 -3.39 -21.01
N ALA A 305 3.90 -4.18 -21.10
CA ALA A 305 5.23 -3.67 -21.44
C ALA A 305 5.27 -3.04 -22.84
N GLN A 306 4.59 -3.65 -23.81
CA GLN A 306 4.45 -3.09 -25.16
C GLN A 306 3.63 -1.79 -25.17
N ILE A 307 2.51 -1.74 -24.43
CA ILE A 307 1.69 -0.52 -24.29
C ILE A 307 2.52 0.61 -23.67
N SER A 308 3.27 0.29 -22.60
CA SER A 308 4.16 1.24 -21.94
C SER A 308 5.22 1.80 -22.89
N ALA A 309 5.83 0.94 -23.72
CA ALA A 309 6.82 1.36 -24.70
C ALA A 309 6.23 2.25 -25.80
N ALA A 310 4.97 2.01 -26.18
CA ALA A 310 4.26 2.80 -27.18
C ALA A 310 3.65 4.11 -26.65
N GLN A 311 3.72 4.38 -25.34
CA GLN A 311 3.19 5.59 -24.69
C GLN A 311 1.74 5.93 -25.08
N ILE A 312 0.90 4.90 -25.27
CA ILE A 312 -0.46 5.11 -25.75
C ILE A 312 -1.31 5.72 -24.62
N ASP A 313 -1.71 6.98 -24.79
CA ASP A 313 -2.58 7.71 -23.86
C ASP A 313 -4.06 7.34 -24.07
N VAL A 314 -4.38 6.07 -23.80
CA VAL A 314 -5.78 5.62 -23.71
C VAL A 314 -6.16 5.52 -22.25
N ASP A 315 -7.21 6.23 -21.85
CA ASP A 315 -7.92 6.01 -20.58
C ASP A 315 -9.23 5.26 -20.90
N PRO A 316 -9.71 4.26 -20.11
CA PRO A 316 -9.40 4.04 -18.70
C PRO A 316 -8.70 2.70 -18.40
N GLU A 317 -8.23 2.56 -17.16
CA GLU A 317 -7.82 1.32 -16.48
C GLU A 317 -8.82 0.14 -16.64
N ASP A 318 -10.03 0.43 -17.10
CA ASP A 318 -11.10 -0.51 -17.45
C ASP A 318 -10.93 -1.18 -18.83
N SER A 319 -10.09 -0.63 -19.70
CA SER A 319 -9.71 -1.22 -21.00
C SER A 319 -8.61 -2.28 -20.86
N MET A 320 -8.18 -2.56 -19.63
CA MET A 320 -7.17 -3.56 -19.35
C MET A 320 -7.68 -4.95 -19.77
N PRO A 321 -6.92 -5.69 -20.61
CA PRO A 321 -7.31 -7.04 -21.02
C PRO A 321 -7.37 -7.97 -19.81
N SER A 322 -8.52 -8.61 -19.62
CA SER A 322 -8.74 -9.64 -18.60
C SER A 322 -7.57 -10.63 -18.51
N ILE A 323 -7.07 -10.86 -17.30
CA ILE A 323 -5.95 -11.78 -17.03
C ILE A 323 -6.35 -13.20 -17.45
N SER A 324 -7.57 -13.61 -17.11
CA SER A 324 -8.11 -14.92 -17.45
C SER A 324 -8.69 -15.02 -18.86
N GLY A 325 -8.80 -13.89 -19.59
CA GLY A 325 -9.51 -13.80 -20.87
C GLY A 325 -11.05 -13.88 -20.74
N ARG A 326 -11.58 -13.96 -19.52
CA ARG A 326 -13.03 -13.96 -19.25
C ARG A 326 -13.62 -12.57 -19.45
N SER A 327 -14.91 -12.51 -19.82
CA SER A 327 -15.62 -11.24 -19.90
C SER A 327 -15.77 -10.61 -18.51
N ALA A 328 -15.93 -9.28 -18.47
CA ALA A 328 -16.26 -8.57 -17.25
C ALA A 328 -17.55 -9.13 -16.60
N ASP A 329 -18.49 -9.61 -17.42
CA ASP A 329 -19.73 -10.16 -16.90
C ASP A 329 -19.56 -11.48 -16.17
N ASP A 330 -18.77 -12.38 -16.76
CA ASP A 330 -18.43 -13.66 -16.13
C ASP A 330 -17.65 -13.46 -14.83
N ILE A 331 -16.70 -12.51 -14.84
CA ILE A 331 -15.88 -12.19 -13.67
C ILE A 331 -16.77 -11.70 -12.52
N PHE A 332 -17.67 -10.75 -12.78
CA PHE A 332 -18.59 -10.27 -11.74
C PHE A 332 -19.51 -11.38 -11.25
N ASN A 333 -20.07 -12.20 -12.14
CA ASN A 333 -21.01 -13.24 -11.76
C ASN A 333 -20.34 -14.33 -10.89
N ALA A 334 -19.07 -14.65 -11.17
CA ALA A 334 -18.31 -15.63 -10.40
C ALA A 334 -17.76 -15.07 -9.08
N GLU A 335 -17.19 -13.87 -9.10
CA GLU A 335 -16.39 -13.35 -7.98
C GLU A 335 -17.03 -12.18 -7.25
N GLY A 336 -18.10 -11.59 -7.79
CA GLY A 336 -18.72 -10.38 -7.25
C GLY A 336 -19.16 -10.53 -5.79
N ARG A 337 -19.69 -11.69 -5.40
CA ARG A 337 -20.06 -11.94 -4.00
C ARG A 337 -18.85 -11.91 -3.06
N PHE A 338 -17.78 -12.60 -3.44
CA PHE A 338 -16.53 -12.61 -2.67
C PHE A 338 -15.95 -11.19 -2.51
N ILE A 339 -15.96 -10.40 -3.59
CA ILE A 339 -15.49 -9.00 -3.54
C ILE A 339 -16.36 -8.14 -2.63
N LEU A 340 -17.69 -8.32 -2.65
CA LEU A 340 -18.59 -7.61 -1.75
C LEU A 340 -18.31 -7.96 -0.28
N ASP A 341 -18.17 -9.26 0.03
CA ASP A 341 -17.85 -9.72 1.39
C ASP A 341 -16.51 -9.13 1.87
N LEU A 342 -15.55 -8.99 0.97
CA LEU A 342 -14.22 -8.45 1.27
C LEU A 342 -14.20 -6.92 1.43
N PHE A 343 -14.89 -6.18 0.56
CA PHE A 343 -14.77 -4.73 0.45
C PHE A 343 -15.90 -3.93 1.10
N GLN A 344 -17.10 -4.47 1.24
CA GLN A 344 -18.21 -3.73 1.84
C GLN A 344 -17.91 -3.23 3.26
N PRO A 345 -17.28 -4.01 4.16
CA PRO A 345 -16.85 -3.49 5.46
C PRO A 345 -15.85 -2.33 5.32
N ARG A 346 -14.91 -2.43 4.37
CA ARG A 346 -13.89 -1.39 4.13
C ARG A 346 -14.50 -0.11 3.54
N TRP A 347 -15.51 -0.25 2.68
CA TRP A 347 -16.24 0.89 2.13
C TRP A 347 -17.03 1.61 3.20
N LYS A 348 -17.67 0.87 4.12
CA LYS A 348 -18.34 1.46 5.27
C LYS A 348 -17.37 2.22 6.18
N GLU A 349 -16.25 1.60 6.55
CA GLU A 349 -15.23 2.27 7.37
C GLU A 349 -14.69 3.55 6.70
N GLN A 350 -14.49 3.52 5.37
CA GLN A 350 -14.06 4.70 4.63
C GLN A 350 -15.14 5.78 4.58
N TYR A 351 -16.40 5.39 4.38
CA TYR A 351 -17.54 6.31 4.41
C TYR A 351 -17.62 7.02 5.76
N ASP A 352 -17.65 6.26 6.86
CA ASP A 352 -17.76 6.80 8.22
C ASP A 352 -16.60 7.77 8.51
N ALA A 353 -15.37 7.44 8.09
CA ALA A 353 -14.21 8.29 8.28
C ALA A 353 -14.25 9.59 7.47
N ILE A 354 -14.69 9.54 6.20
CA ILE A 354 -14.86 10.73 5.35
C ILE A 354 -15.99 11.61 5.90
N HIS A 355 -17.08 11.01 6.36
CA HIS A 355 -18.22 11.72 6.94
C HIS A 355 -17.81 12.50 8.18
N GLU A 356 -17.09 11.86 9.10
CA GLU A 356 -16.58 12.52 10.31
C GLU A 356 -15.55 13.62 10.00
N GLU A 357 -14.68 13.46 8.99
CA GLU A 357 -13.76 14.52 8.56
C GLU A 357 -14.53 15.72 7.96
N LEU A 358 -15.53 15.45 7.11
CA LEU A 358 -16.37 16.49 6.50
C LEU A 358 -17.19 17.24 7.55
N LYS A 359 -17.75 16.54 8.54
CA LYS A 359 -18.47 17.14 9.67
C LYS A 359 -17.63 18.19 10.38
N LYS A 360 -16.37 17.86 10.71
CA LYS A 360 -15.44 18.80 11.35
C LYS A 360 -15.15 20.02 10.49
N VAL A 361 -15.03 19.84 9.17
CA VAL A 361 -14.84 20.95 8.22
C VAL A 361 -16.04 21.89 8.22
N LEU A 362 -17.27 21.34 8.19
CA LEU A 362 -18.51 22.13 8.18
C LEU A 362 -18.74 22.86 9.51
N GLU A 363 -18.46 22.22 10.65
CA GLU A 363 -18.59 22.81 11.99
C GLU A 363 -17.57 23.93 12.23
N SER A 364 -16.31 23.74 11.83
CA SER A 364 -15.26 24.74 11.99
C SER A 364 -15.48 25.99 11.12
N GLY A 365 -16.02 25.82 9.90
CA GLY A 365 -16.35 26.93 9.00
C GLY A 365 -17.37 27.92 9.57
N HIS A 366 -18.26 27.49 10.46
CA HIS A 366 -19.25 28.36 11.11
C HIS A 366 -18.66 29.24 12.22
N THR A 367 -17.49 28.88 12.75
CA THR A 367 -16.83 29.61 13.85
C THR A 367 -15.79 30.64 13.38
N GLY A 368 -15.48 30.68 12.08
CA GLY A 368 -14.29 31.32 11.53
C GLY A 368 -14.44 32.73 10.93
N ALA A 369 -15.61 33.34 10.91
CA ALA A 369 -15.78 34.68 10.32
C ALA A 369 -15.19 35.85 11.15
N GLY A 370 -14.47 35.58 12.26
CA GLY A 370 -14.08 36.63 13.21
C GLY A 370 -12.65 36.66 13.76
N ASN A 371 -11.75 35.70 13.48
CA ASN A 371 -10.46 35.67 14.22
C ASN A 371 -9.25 35.05 13.49
N SER A 372 -9.13 35.26 12.18
CA SER A 372 -7.95 34.82 11.42
C SER A 372 -6.76 35.79 11.58
N ALA A 373 -6.14 35.81 12.76
CA ALA A 373 -4.82 36.43 12.95
C ALA A 373 -3.90 35.77 14.00
N ARG A 374 -4.37 34.79 14.79
CA ARG A 374 -3.51 34.12 15.80
C ARG A 374 -3.90 32.65 15.95
N GLY A 375 -3.16 31.74 15.33
CA GLY A 375 -3.37 30.32 15.61
C GLY A 375 -2.77 29.28 14.68
N ALA A 376 -1.80 29.61 13.82
CA ALA A 376 -1.03 28.60 13.09
C ALA A 376 0.05 27.98 14.00
N ASN A 377 -0.36 27.35 15.11
CA ASN A 377 0.51 26.43 15.88
C ASN A 377 -0.25 25.54 16.88
N ARG A 378 -1.45 25.09 16.50
CA ARG A 378 -2.09 23.95 17.18
C ARG A 378 -2.27 22.84 16.18
N ASP A 379 -1.14 22.19 15.95
CA ASP A 379 -1.07 20.74 15.82
C ASP A 379 -2.18 20.12 16.69
N SER A 380 -3.09 19.37 16.06
CA SER A 380 -3.92 18.41 16.76
C SER A 380 -3.01 17.26 17.20
N GLY A 381 -2.17 17.55 18.21
CA GLY A 381 -1.34 16.63 18.92
C GLY A 381 -2.22 15.63 19.65
N MET A 382 -2.27 14.41 19.15
CA MET A 382 -2.07 13.29 20.06
C MET A 382 -0.60 13.33 20.45
N ASP A 383 -0.35 13.60 21.72
CA ASP A 383 0.99 13.61 22.31
C ASP A 383 1.54 12.16 22.24
N TRP A 384 2.37 11.88 21.23
CA TRP A 384 2.91 10.55 20.93
C TRP A 384 4.13 10.17 21.79
N ARG A 385 4.47 10.95 22.82
CA ARG A 385 5.62 10.65 23.70
C ARG A 385 5.19 9.72 24.85
N ASN A 386 5.51 8.43 24.68
CA ASN A 386 5.50 7.31 25.64
C ASN A 386 4.21 6.50 25.82
N PRO A 387 4.21 5.24 25.34
CA PRO A 387 3.81 4.11 26.15
C PRO A 387 5.04 3.57 26.89
N ARG A 388 5.11 3.76 28.21
CA ARG A 388 6.10 3.07 29.05
C ARG A 388 5.80 1.56 29.01
N PRO A 389 6.80 0.69 28.81
CA PRO A 389 6.68 -0.71 29.15
C PRO A 389 6.53 -0.85 30.66
N THR A 390 5.51 -1.57 31.11
CA THR A 390 5.39 -2.03 32.49
C THR A 390 6.44 -3.11 32.76
N GLY A 391 7.36 -2.83 33.68
CA GLY A 391 8.00 -3.84 34.54
C GLY A 391 9.38 -4.36 34.13
N GLY A 392 10.36 -4.21 35.03
CA GLY A 392 11.64 -4.90 34.98
C GLY A 392 12.81 -4.11 35.55
N GLN A 393 12.89 -4.00 36.88
CA GLN A 393 14.08 -3.48 37.57
C GLN A 393 15.29 -4.39 37.29
N SER A 394 16.39 -3.81 36.82
CA SER A 394 17.73 -4.39 36.95
C SER A 394 18.77 -3.27 36.99
N THR A 395 19.72 -3.46 37.88
CA THR A 395 20.65 -2.51 38.47
C THR A 395 21.86 -2.18 37.58
N GLY A 396 22.27 -0.91 37.58
CA GLY A 396 23.68 -0.60 37.90
C GLY A 396 24.63 -0.13 36.78
N VAL A 397 25.06 1.13 36.96
CA VAL A 397 26.43 1.69 36.82
C VAL A 397 26.85 2.28 35.44
N PRO A 398 27.52 3.47 35.42
CA PRO A 398 27.67 4.31 34.23
C PRO A 398 29.07 4.26 33.62
N SER A 399 29.20 4.55 32.32
CA SER A 399 30.51 4.86 31.73
C SER A 399 30.46 5.78 30.51
N ARG A 400 31.01 6.98 30.75
CA ARG A 400 31.93 7.79 29.92
C ARG A 400 31.65 7.99 28.42
N LYS A 401 31.44 9.27 28.09
CA LYS A 401 31.73 9.89 26.78
C LYS A 401 33.23 9.92 26.48
N PRO A 402 33.61 9.83 25.20
CA PRO A 402 34.44 10.86 24.56
C PRO A 402 33.73 11.35 23.27
N GLY A 403 33.69 12.64 22.92
CA GLY A 403 34.84 13.52 22.77
C GLY A 403 35.42 13.31 21.36
N PHE A 404 34.77 13.87 20.33
CA PHE A 404 35.29 13.82 18.96
C PHE A 404 35.49 15.21 18.37
N ASP A 405 36.73 15.37 17.94
CA ASP A 405 37.41 16.53 17.38
C ASP A 405 37.02 16.75 15.92
N PHE A 406 36.85 18.01 15.50
CA PHE A 406 36.58 18.38 14.11
C PHE A 406 37.90 18.70 13.39
N GLY A 407 38.38 17.75 12.59
CA GLY A 407 39.48 17.95 11.63
C GLY A 407 38.95 18.25 10.22
N ARG A 408 39.30 19.42 9.70
CA ARG A 408 39.09 19.87 8.30
C ARG A 408 40.14 19.27 7.36
N SER A 409 39.70 18.83 6.17
CA SER A 409 40.38 19.00 4.85
C SER A 409 39.42 18.48 3.76
N ALA A 410 38.89 19.32 2.87
CA ALA A 410 39.48 19.90 1.66
C ALA A 410 39.65 18.89 0.49
N GLY A 411 38.92 19.16 -0.60
CA GLY A 411 39.38 18.91 -1.97
C GLY A 411 38.52 17.98 -2.82
N GLY A 412 38.13 18.47 -4.00
CA GLY A 412 38.03 17.60 -5.18
C GLY A 412 36.72 17.66 -5.96
N SER A 413 36.64 18.60 -6.88
CA SER A 413 35.74 18.63 -8.04
C SER A 413 35.70 17.30 -8.82
N ASN A 414 34.53 16.89 -9.32
CA ASN A 414 34.35 16.87 -10.77
C ASN A 414 32.89 16.70 -11.25
N SER A 415 32.65 17.46 -12.31
CA SER A 415 31.49 17.46 -13.22
C SER A 415 31.12 16.10 -13.82
N ARG A 416 29.81 15.92 -14.14
CA ARG A 416 29.34 15.70 -15.53
C ARG A 416 27.82 15.67 -15.63
N ASN A 417 27.32 16.55 -16.51
CA ASN A 417 25.99 16.56 -17.12
C ASN A 417 25.72 15.29 -17.92
N TRP A 418 24.47 14.81 -17.96
CA TRP A 418 23.81 14.35 -19.20
C TRP A 418 22.30 14.63 -19.13
N ARG A 419 21.76 14.94 -20.32
CA ARG A 419 20.43 15.47 -20.62
C ARG A 419 19.31 14.46 -20.51
#